data_AF-A0A7X6VB11-F1
#
_entry.id   AF-A0A7X6VB11-F1
#
_cell.length_a   1.000
_cell.length_b   1.000
_cell.length_c   1.000
_cell.angle_alpha   90.00
_cell.angle_beta   90.00
_cell.angle_gamma   90.00
#
_symmetry.space_group_name_H-M   'P 1'
#
loop_
_entity.id
_entity.type
_entity.pdbx_description
1 polymer ?
#
loop_
_entity_poly.entity_id
_entity_poly.type
_entity_poly.pdbx_seq_one_letter_code
_entity_poly.pdbx_strand_id
1 'polypeptide(L)'
;MANENLTSAKRAKNDEFYTQHHDIEKEMSAYLDYNPDVFRGTTILLPWDDPEWSNFTKYLAQNFDRFGIRKLISTSYAVESKKYQSPYQPTLFEVREPHYDENKTRVNGKIFTLTRDKTGDGKIDIEDLEWEY
;
A
#
# COMPACT_ATOMS: atom_id res chain seq x y z
N MET A 1 28.21 -19.97 -19.54
CA MET A 1 27.47 -19.54 -18.34
C MET A 1 26.85 -18.17 -18.57
N ALA A 2 25.73 -18.07 -19.31
CA ALA A 2 25.17 -16.76 -19.69
C ALA A 2 23.64 -16.69 -19.81
N ASN A 3 22.89 -17.72 -19.37
CA ASN A 3 21.42 -17.74 -19.51
C ASN A 3 20.65 -18.13 -18.24
N GLU A 4 21.33 -18.53 -17.16
CA GLU A 4 20.63 -18.90 -15.93
C GLU A 4 20.00 -17.67 -15.25
N ASN A 5 20.74 -16.55 -15.14
CA ASN A 5 20.22 -15.31 -14.55
C ASN A 5 18.99 -14.72 -15.30
N LEU A 6 18.94 -14.84 -16.63
CA LEU A 6 17.79 -14.39 -17.42
C LEU A 6 16.56 -15.29 -17.23
N THR A 7 16.78 -16.57 -16.94
CA THR A 7 15.72 -17.54 -16.69
C THR A 7 15.19 -17.42 -15.26
N SER A 8 16.08 -17.12 -14.30
CA SER A 8 15.73 -16.75 -12.92
C SER A 8 14.94 -15.46 -12.87
N ALA A 9 15.36 -14.41 -13.59
CA ALA A 9 14.61 -13.17 -13.73
C ALA A 9 13.23 -13.38 -14.36
N LYS A 10 13.10 -14.28 -15.35
CA LYS A 10 11.80 -14.66 -15.93
C LYS A 10 10.87 -15.42 -14.97
N ARG A 11 11.42 -16.16 -14.00
CA ARG A 11 10.62 -16.82 -12.94
C ARG A 11 10.25 -15.84 -11.82
N ALA A 12 11.18 -14.96 -11.45
CA ALA A 12 10.92 -13.81 -10.58
C ALA A 12 9.90 -12.83 -11.18
N LYS A 13 9.77 -12.81 -12.52
CA LYS A 13 8.74 -12.05 -13.25
C LYS A 13 7.29 -12.36 -12.87
N ASN A 14 7.03 -13.54 -12.32
CA ASN A 14 5.70 -13.87 -11.79
C ASN A 14 5.50 -13.34 -10.36
N ASP A 15 6.58 -13.04 -9.64
CA ASP A 15 6.59 -12.33 -8.33
C ASP A 15 6.77 -10.81 -8.49
N GLU A 16 7.14 -10.33 -9.70
CA GLU A 16 7.42 -8.90 -10.02
C GLU A 16 6.21 -7.96 -9.86
N PHE A 17 5.01 -8.47 -9.58
CA PHE A 17 3.86 -7.60 -9.33
C PHE A 17 4.00 -6.82 -8.00
N TYR A 18 4.85 -7.28 -7.09
CA TYR A 18 5.10 -6.61 -5.83
C TYR A 18 6.58 -6.27 -5.66
N THR A 19 6.86 -4.97 -5.57
CA THR A 19 8.19 -4.47 -5.18
C THR A 19 8.51 -4.97 -3.77
N GLN A 20 9.72 -5.50 -3.59
CA GLN A 20 10.17 -6.00 -2.29
C GLN A 20 10.41 -4.82 -1.34
N HIS A 21 10.13 -5.02 -0.06
CA HIS A 21 10.28 -3.97 0.95
C HIS A 21 11.70 -3.39 0.98
N HIS A 22 12.74 -4.25 0.85
CA HIS A 22 14.13 -3.81 0.84
C HIS A 22 14.46 -2.91 -0.37
N ASP A 23 13.89 -3.20 -1.53
CA ASP A 23 14.10 -2.36 -2.73
C ASP A 23 13.45 -0.99 -2.53
N ILE A 24 12.26 -0.94 -1.94
CA ILE A 24 11.58 0.31 -1.58
C ILE A 24 12.45 1.11 -0.61
N GLU A 25 12.92 0.50 0.46
CA GLU A 25 13.74 1.15 1.48
C GLU A 25 15.02 1.74 0.87
N LYS A 26 15.70 0.99 0.00
CA LYS A 26 16.92 1.45 -0.66
C LYS A 26 16.67 2.66 -1.55
N GLU A 27 15.64 2.63 -2.39
CA GLU A 27 15.30 3.74 -3.28
C GLU A 27 14.84 4.97 -2.48
N MET A 28 13.97 4.79 -1.48
CA MET A 28 13.49 5.87 -0.63
C MET A 28 14.63 6.52 0.18
N SER A 29 15.60 5.72 0.64
CA SER A 29 16.79 6.23 1.35
C SER A 29 17.59 7.20 0.48
N ALA A 30 17.72 6.96 -0.83
CA ALA A 30 18.42 7.88 -1.73
C ALA A 30 17.73 9.26 -1.82
N TYR A 31 16.39 9.30 -1.81
CA TYR A 31 15.63 10.57 -1.77
C TYR A 31 15.82 11.29 -0.43
N LEU A 32 15.80 10.54 0.68
CA LEU A 32 15.98 11.08 2.03
C LEU A 32 17.41 11.59 2.27
N ASP A 33 18.41 10.91 1.72
CA ASP A 33 19.82 11.33 1.77
C ASP A 33 20.04 12.64 1.02
N TYR A 34 19.32 12.84 -0.09
CA TYR A 34 19.35 14.09 -0.83
C TYR A 34 18.58 15.22 -0.11
N ASN A 35 17.38 14.92 0.37
CA ASN A 35 16.55 15.85 1.14
C ASN A 35 15.77 15.10 2.23
N PRO A 36 16.14 15.25 3.52
CA PRO A 36 15.47 14.55 4.62
C PRO A 36 14.02 14.99 4.81
N ASP A 37 13.63 16.15 4.28
CA ASP A 37 12.30 16.72 4.40
C ASP A 37 11.45 16.55 3.14
N VAL A 38 11.87 15.71 2.19
CA VAL A 38 11.17 15.50 0.90
C VAL A 38 9.69 15.14 1.06
N PHE A 39 9.33 14.46 2.15
CA PHE A 39 7.95 14.05 2.44
C PHE A 39 7.26 14.90 3.51
N ARG A 40 7.96 15.85 4.15
CA ARG A 40 7.43 16.59 5.30
C ARG A 40 6.27 17.49 4.89
N GLY A 41 5.13 17.34 5.58
CA GLY A 41 3.91 18.09 5.31
C GLY A 41 3.20 17.72 4.02
N THR A 42 3.67 16.69 3.30
CA THR A 42 3.14 16.31 1.99
C THR A 42 1.92 15.39 2.11
N THR A 43 1.07 15.41 1.07
CA THR A 43 0.01 14.42 0.88
C THR A 43 0.41 13.50 -0.27
N ILE A 44 0.49 12.19 0.01
CA ILE A 44 0.93 11.19 -0.96
C ILE A 44 -0.30 10.42 -1.46
N LEU A 45 -0.50 10.41 -2.79
CA LEU A 45 -1.53 9.61 -3.46
C LEU A 45 -0.89 8.39 -4.10
N LEU A 46 -1.45 7.22 -3.79
CA LEU A 46 -0.97 5.92 -4.21
C LEU A 46 -2.09 5.19 -4.99
N PRO A 47 -2.11 5.28 -6.33
CA PRO A 47 -3.11 4.62 -7.16
C PRO A 47 -2.74 3.13 -7.35
N TRP A 48 -2.91 2.32 -6.31
CA TRP A 48 -2.54 0.90 -6.32
C TRP A 48 -3.75 -0.02 -6.23
N ASP A 49 -3.72 -1.08 -7.03
CA ASP A 49 -4.86 -1.97 -7.20
C ASP A 49 -5.18 -2.82 -5.95
N ASP A 50 -4.22 -2.98 -5.03
CA ASP A 50 -4.37 -3.73 -3.77
C ASP A 50 -3.60 -3.03 -2.60
N PRO A 51 -4.15 -1.97 -2.00
CA PRO A 51 -3.52 -1.14 -0.96
C PRO A 51 -3.10 -1.93 0.28
N GLU A 52 -3.87 -2.94 0.64
CA GLU A 52 -3.68 -3.78 1.84
C GLU A 52 -2.46 -4.70 1.74
N TRP A 53 -2.12 -5.08 0.51
CA TRP A 53 -1.00 -5.98 0.21
C TRP A 53 0.25 -5.21 -0.22
N SER A 54 0.11 -3.94 -0.58
CA SER A 54 1.21 -3.11 -1.08
C SER A 54 2.27 -2.83 -0.02
N ASN A 55 3.50 -3.30 -0.27
CA ASN A 55 4.68 -2.99 0.54
C ASN A 55 5.00 -1.49 0.57
N PHE A 56 4.58 -0.72 -0.45
CA PHE A 56 4.74 0.74 -0.46
C PHE A 56 3.82 1.43 0.53
N THR A 57 2.53 1.04 0.55
CA THR A 57 1.58 1.56 1.54
C THR A 57 2.07 1.24 2.95
N LYS A 58 2.51 -0.01 3.18
CA LYS A 58 3.11 -0.44 4.45
C LYS A 58 4.32 0.39 4.85
N TYR A 59 5.27 0.58 3.93
CA TYR A 59 6.49 1.35 4.20
C TYR A 59 6.20 2.80 4.57
N LEU A 60 5.32 3.47 3.82
CA LEU A 60 4.96 4.87 4.07
C LEU A 60 4.11 5.03 5.33
N ALA A 61 3.21 4.10 5.61
CA ALA A 61 2.43 4.09 6.86
C ALA A 61 3.35 3.89 8.08
N GLN A 62 4.26 2.91 8.05
CA GLN A 62 5.19 2.65 9.16
C GLN A 62 6.15 3.81 9.44
N ASN A 63 6.48 4.59 8.41
CA ASN A 63 7.35 5.76 8.54
C ASN A 63 6.57 7.08 8.51
N PHE A 64 5.25 7.07 8.71
CA PHE A 64 4.39 8.25 8.55
C PHE A 64 4.87 9.42 9.41
N ASP A 65 5.04 9.17 10.71
CA ASP A 65 5.54 10.16 11.67
C ASP A 65 7.00 10.53 11.41
N ARG A 66 7.84 9.53 11.11
CA ARG A 66 9.28 9.74 10.84
C ARG A 66 9.50 10.65 9.64
N PHE A 67 8.71 10.50 8.59
CA PHE A 67 8.78 11.31 7.37
C PHE A 67 7.97 12.60 7.48
N GLY A 68 7.22 12.78 8.57
CA GLY A 68 6.34 13.94 8.78
C GLY A 68 5.28 14.07 7.70
N ILE A 69 4.78 12.94 7.17
CA ILE A 69 3.74 12.92 6.14
C ILE A 69 2.46 13.53 6.74
N ARG A 70 1.76 14.36 5.96
CA ARG A 70 0.50 14.96 6.41
C ARG A 70 -0.69 14.04 6.17
N LYS A 71 -0.70 13.34 5.04
CA LYS A 71 -1.79 12.45 4.64
C LYS A 71 -1.30 11.41 3.62
N LEU A 72 -1.68 10.16 3.81
CA LEU A 72 -1.51 9.09 2.83
C LEU A 72 -2.89 8.72 2.28
N ILE A 73 -3.02 8.62 0.96
CA ILE A 73 -4.23 8.17 0.26
C ILE A 73 -3.83 7.02 -0.64
N SER A 74 -4.44 5.86 -0.47
CA SER A 74 -4.21 4.70 -1.31
C SER A 74 -5.53 4.21 -1.89
N THR A 75 -5.64 4.16 -3.22
CA THR A 75 -6.92 3.91 -3.90
C THR A 75 -6.86 2.62 -4.71
N SER A 76 -7.86 1.75 -4.56
CA SER A 76 -7.99 0.50 -5.32
C SER A 76 -9.21 0.48 -6.23
N TYR A 77 -9.14 -0.31 -7.29
CA TYR A 77 -10.32 -0.66 -8.09
C TYR A 77 -11.05 -1.85 -7.48
N ALA A 78 -12.37 -1.89 -7.72
CA ALA A 78 -13.18 -3.03 -7.40
C ALA A 78 -12.73 -4.26 -8.19
N VAL A 79 -12.76 -5.45 -7.59
CA VAL A 79 -12.35 -6.68 -8.27
C VAL A 79 -13.17 -6.92 -9.55
N GLU A 80 -14.45 -6.60 -9.55
CA GLU A 80 -15.31 -6.78 -10.73
C GLU A 80 -15.03 -5.75 -11.85
N SER A 81 -14.32 -4.67 -11.54
CA SER A 81 -13.84 -3.71 -12.53
C SER A 81 -12.52 -4.13 -13.18
N LYS A 82 -11.82 -5.14 -12.61
CA LYS A 82 -10.53 -5.61 -13.13
C LYS A 82 -10.76 -6.51 -14.34
N LYS A 83 -9.93 -6.32 -15.38
CA LYS A 83 -9.98 -7.14 -16.62
C LYS A 83 -9.63 -8.62 -16.36
N TYR A 84 -8.79 -8.87 -15.37
CA TYR A 84 -8.38 -10.21 -14.95
C TYR A 84 -9.05 -10.52 -13.62
N GLN A 85 -9.93 -11.51 -13.61
CA GLN A 85 -10.62 -11.94 -12.41
C GLN A 85 -9.69 -12.82 -11.58
N SER A 86 -9.32 -12.33 -10.41
CA SER A 86 -8.66 -13.11 -9.36
C SER A 86 -9.69 -13.45 -8.28
N PRO A 87 -9.61 -14.61 -7.62
CA PRO A 87 -10.42 -14.85 -6.42
C PRO A 87 -10.16 -13.74 -5.40
N TYR A 88 -11.18 -12.92 -5.14
CA TYR A 88 -11.11 -11.90 -4.10
C TYR A 88 -11.25 -12.55 -2.74
N GLN A 89 -10.24 -12.35 -1.90
CA GLN A 89 -10.29 -12.73 -0.50
C GLN A 89 -10.16 -11.46 0.33
N PRO A 90 -11.23 -11.03 1.02
CA PRO A 90 -11.17 -9.85 1.86
C PRO A 90 -10.23 -10.09 3.04
N THR A 91 -9.56 -9.04 3.49
CA THR A 91 -8.69 -9.12 4.66
C THR A 91 -9.50 -9.10 5.96
N LEU A 92 -8.88 -9.57 7.05
CA LEU A 92 -9.49 -9.40 8.37
C LEU A 92 -9.66 -7.93 8.76
N PHE A 93 -8.87 -7.03 8.18
CA PHE A 93 -8.98 -5.60 8.40
C PHE A 93 -10.31 -5.06 7.82
N GLU A 94 -10.66 -5.45 6.60
CA GLU A 94 -11.94 -5.08 5.98
C GLU A 94 -13.13 -5.67 6.72
N VAL A 95 -13.11 -6.98 6.98
CA VAL A 95 -14.27 -7.72 7.54
C VAL A 95 -14.60 -7.28 8.97
N ARG A 96 -13.64 -6.70 9.70
CA ARG A 96 -13.86 -6.20 11.07
C ARG A 96 -14.53 -4.84 11.12
N GLU A 97 -14.54 -4.09 10.02
CA GLU A 97 -15.12 -2.75 10.00
C GLU A 97 -16.65 -2.82 9.92
N PRO A 98 -17.40 -2.05 10.76
CA PRO A 98 -18.85 -2.15 10.83
C PRO A 98 -19.59 -1.85 9.53
N HIS A 99 -18.96 -1.09 8.64
CA HIS A 99 -19.52 -0.67 7.36
C HIS A 99 -19.18 -1.64 6.21
N TYR A 100 -18.49 -2.76 6.50
CA TYR A 100 -18.18 -3.79 5.54
C TYR A 100 -19.44 -4.44 4.95
N ASP A 101 -19.44 -4.57 3.63
CA ASP A 101 -20.49 -5.13 2.79
C ASP A 101 -19.85 -5.98 1.69
N GLU A 102 -20.18 -7.27 1.68
CA GLU A 102 -19.66 -8.28 0.76
C GLU A 102 -19.98 -8.01 -0.72
N ASN A 103 -21.09 -7.31 -0.99
CA ASN A 103 -21.45 -6.96 -2.37
C ASN A 103 -20.71 -5.70 -2.79
N LYS A 104 -20.76 -4.63 -1.96
CA LYS A 104 -20.11 -3.35 -2.29
C LYS A 104 -18.62 -3.49 -2.49
N THR A 105 -17.95 -4.33 -1.70
CA THR A 105 -16.50 -4.56 -1.82
C THR A 105 -16.05 -5.17 -3.13
N ARG A 106 -16.97 -5.78 -3.87
CA ARG A 106 -16.68 -6.39 -5.17
C ARG A 106 -16.90 -5.43 -6.34
N VAL A 107 -17.87 -4.50 -6.19
CA VAL A 107 -18.31 -3.58 -7.25
C VAL A 107 -17.77 -2.16 -7.11
N ASN A 108 -17.46 -1.72 -5.89
CA ASN A 108 -16.88 -0.41 -5.60
C ASN A 108 -15.38 -0.53 -5.33
N GLY A 109 -14.64 0.49 -5.76
CA GLY A 109 -13.25 0.66 -5.37
C GLY A 109 -13.14 0.97 -3.88
N LYS A 110 -11.92 1.16 -3.39
CA LYS A 110 -11.71 1.60 -2.01
C LYS A 110 -10.72 2.73 -1.94
N ILE A 111 -10.96 3.63 -1.01
CA ILE A 111 -10.05 4.73 -0.69
C ILE A 111 -9.59 4.53 0.74
N PHE A 112 -8.33 4.14 0.90
CA PHE A 112 -7.66 4.04 2.17
C PHE A 112 -6.98 5.37 2.48
N THR A 113 -7.16 5.87 3.69
CA THR A 113 -6.62 7.14 4.17
C THR A 113 -5.91 6.94 5.50
N LEU A 114 -4.71 7.51 5.63
CA LEU A 114 -3.98 7.64 6.90
C LEU A 114 -3.73 9.13 7.16
N THR A 115 -4.16 9.62 8.32
CA THR A 115 -4.05 11.05 8.67
C THR A 115 -3.72 11.31 10.13
N ARG A 116 -4.09 10.41 11.04
CA ARG A 116 -4.01 10.58 12.48
C ARG A 116 -3.94 9.22 13.15
N ASP A 117 -3.47 9.22 14.39
CA ASP A 117 -3.55 8.08 15.29
C ASP A 117 -5.03 7.85 15.67
N LYS A 118 -5.57 6.73 15.21
CA LYS A 118 -6.94 6.27 15.47
C LYS A 118 -6.96 5.29 16.64
N THR A 119 -5.91 4.48 16.80
CA THR A 119 -5.78 3.48 17.86
C THR A 119 -5.54 4.10 19.24
N GLY A 120 -4.97 5.31 19.27
CA GLY A 120 -4.64 6.08 20.47
C GLY A 120 -3.37 5.60 21.17
N ASP A 121 -2.50 4.87 20.48
CA ASP A 121 -1.27 4.31 21.05
C ASP A 121 -0.04 5.22 20.89
N GLY A 122 -0.22 6.40 20.29
CA GLY A 122 0.77 7.46 20.18
C GLY A 122 1.69 7.37 18.97
N LYS A 123 1.42 6.47 18.03
CA LYS A 123 2.08 6.37 16.71
C LYS A 123 1.02 6.37 15.62
N ILE A 124 1.40 6.84 14.42
CA ILE A 124 0.55 6.72 13.23
C ILE A 124 1.13 5.62 12.36
N ASP A 125 0.42 4.49 12.24
CA ASP A 125 0.86 3.36 11.42
C ASP A 125 -0.28 2.70 10.61
N ILE A 126 -0.04 1.47 10.15
CA ILE A 126 -0.99 0.75 9.29
C ILE A 126 -2.30 0.41 10.01
N GLU A 127 -2.28 0.26 11.34
CA GLU A 127 -3.46 -0.06 12.15
C GLU A 127 -4.41 1.13 12.24
N ASP A 128 -3.93 2.35 11.98
CA ASP A 128 -4.72 3.58 11.95
C ASP A 128 -5.35 3.87 10.58
N LEU A 129 -5.16 2.99 9.59
CA LEU A 129 -5.79 3.15 8.29
C LEU A 129 -7.31 3.20 8.43
N GLU A 130 -7.90 4.14 7.72
CA GLU A 130 -9.35 4.26 7.52
C GLU A 130 -9.64 3.95 6.05
N TRP A 131 -10.77 3.32 5.75
CA TRP A 131 -11.17 3.08 4.37
C TRP A 131 -12.66 3.33 4.12
N GLU A 132 -12.98 3.64 2.88
CA GLU A 132 -14.34 3.84 2.37
C GLU A 132 -14.48 3.28 0.95
N TYR A 133 -15.73 3.05 0.51
CA TYR A 133 -16.09 2.56 -0.84
C TYR A 133 -16.17 3.66 -1.90
#